data_AF-A0A2J7Q2H4-F1
#
_entry.id   AF-A0A2J7Q2H4-F1
#
_cell.length_a   1.000
_cell.length_b   1.000
_cell.length_c   1.000
_cell.angle_alpha   90.00
_cell.angle_beta   90.00
_cell.angle_gamma   90.00
#
_symmetry.space_group_name_H-M   'P 1'
#
loop_
_entity.id
_entity.type
_entity.pdbx_description
1 polymer ?
#
loop_
_entity_poly.entity_id
_entity_poly.type
_entity_poly.pdbx_seq_one_letter_code
_entity_poly.pdbx_strand_id
1 'polypeptide(L)'
;MALLRKIEHCVNGVQPAWEETFRNWEVSTKTLTSYPKAKLEDGQVESFHRSIGKRRASHQNSEYELEDQINEWANMTGFLCALGGVCLQRKSPSRPSAGLGLLPVPSLELRKLANSSQDVQYCPVTQFVGQLLRLLVCNNEKFGAQIQKHVKELVGHEMSPALYPILFDQIKAIVEKFFDQQGQVIVSDINTQFIEHTIFIMKNVLDSKTDQPSEHLGVTSIEGMMLAIVRYVRYLDMTVRAVHIKTKVCQLVEAMMKRRDDLAFRQEMKFRNKLVEYLTDWVMGTSHQIAPPGSGDITVITRDLDQACMEAVAALLRALPLQPEESDRGDLMDAKSQLFLKYFTLFMNLLNDCTDAQDVEKDVNRQRLAAGKLNTLHNATIQAMSNLLSANIDSGLMHSIDLGYNRDPQTRAAFMEVLRKILQQGTEFDTLAETVLADRFEQLVQLATMISDKGELPIAMALANVVTTSQ
;
A
#
# COMPACT_ATOMS: atom_id res chain seq x y z
N MET A 1 -4.35 4.41 -25.94
CA MET A 1 -4.90 3.37 -25.05
C MET A 1 -6.13 3.82 -24.26
N ALA A 2 -6.23 5.07 -23.80
CA ALA A 2 -7.40 5.58 -23.04
C ALA A 2 -8.79 5.30 -23.67
N LEU A 3 -8.95 5.38 -24.99
CA LEU A 3 -10.22 5.05 -25.66
C LEU A 3 -10.57 3.55 -25.59
N LEU A 4 -9.57 2.67 -25.65
CA LEU A 4 -9.79 1.22 -25.56
C LEU A 4 -10.27 0.79 -24.18
N ARG A 5 -9.80 1.46 -23.11
CA ARG A 5 -10.26 1.21 -21.74
C ARG A 5 -11.71 1.58 -21.49
N LYS A 6 -12.33 2.39 -22.36
CA LYS A 6 -13.76 2.75 -22.30
C LYS A 6 -14.67 1.70 -22.92
N ILE A 7 -14.11 0.65 -23.54
CA ILE A 7 -14.91 -0.44 -24.09
C ILE A 7 -15.36 -1.30 -22.92
N GLU A 8 -16.66 -1.26 -22.62
CA GLU A 8 -17.26 -2.00 -21.50
C GLU A 8 -17.88 -3.34 -21.93
N HIS A 9 -18.05 -3.57 -23.24
CA HIS A 9 -18.73 -4.75 -23.76
C HIS A 9 -17.88 -5.49 -24.78
N CYS A 10 -17.77 -6.81 -24.61
CA CYS A 10 -17.06 -7.68 -25.54
C CYS A 10 -17.92 -7.90 -26.81
N VAL A 11 -17.78 -7.02 -27.79
CA VAL A 11 -18.38 -7.20 -29.13
C VAL A 11 -17.68 -8.31 -29.91
N ASN A 12 -18.40 -8.91 -30.87
CA ASN A 12 -17.90 -9.99 -31.73
C ASN A 12 -16.68 -9.52 -32.53
N GLY A 13 -15.47 -9.77 -32.02
CA GLY A 13 -14.19 -9.38 -32.62
C GLY A 13 -13.11 -9.01 -31.61
N VAL A 14 -13.47 -8.50 -30.43
CA VAL A 14 -12.49 -8.07 -29.41
C VAL A 14 -11.68 -9.25 -28.87
N GLN A 15 -12.36 -10.34 -28.51
CA GLN A 15 -11.69 -11.52 -27.96
C GLN A 15 -10.75 -12.21 -28.98
N PRO A 16 -11.17 -12.51 -30.22
CA PRO A 16 -10.25 -13.04 -31.24
C PRO A 16 -9.05 -12.12 -31.51
N ALA A 17 -9.25 -10.80 -31.55
CA ALA A 17 -8.16 -9.85 -31.74
C ALA A 17 -7.18 -9.84 -30.54
N TRP A 18 -7.71 -9.93 -29.32
CA TRP A 18 -6.91 -10.05 -28.10
C TRP A 18 -6.10 -11.34 -28.08
N GLU A 19 -6.71 -12.48 -28.38
CA GLU A 19 -6.04 -13.78 -28.42
C GLU A 19 -4.95 -13.83 -29.51
N GLU A 20 -5.22 -13.30 -30.70
CA GLU A 20 -4.23 -13.22 -31.77
C GLU A 20 -3.06 -12.29 -31.40
N THR A 21 -3.37 -11.13 -30.83
CA THR A 21 -2.34 -10.19 -30.36
C THR A 21 -1.51 -10.81 -29.24
N PHE A 22 -2.13 -11.59 -28.35
CA PHE A 22 -1.42 -12.29 -27.28
C PHE A 22 -0.45 -13.33 -27.85
N ARG A 23 -0.85 -14.11 -28.86
CA ARG A 23 0.05 -15.06 -29.55
C ARG A 23 1.25 -14.36 -30.21
N ASN A 24 1.00 -13.27 -30.93
CA ASN A 24 2.06 -12.49 -31.58
C ASN A 24 3.00 -11.83 -30.56
N TRP A 25 2.43 -11.33 -29.46
CA TRP A 25 3.17 -10.79 -28.34
C TRP A 25 4.06 -11.85 -27.66
N GLU A 26 3.59 -13.09 -27.47
CA GLU A 26 4.42 -14.17 -26.92
C GLU A 26 5.63 -14.50 -27.81
N VAL A 27 5.44 -14.54 -29.14
CA VAL A 27 6.52 -14.78 -30.10
C VAL A 27 7.55 -13.64 -30.09
N SER A 28 7.07 -12.40 -30.12
CA SER A 28 7.93 -11.21 -30.06
C SER A 28 8.69 -11.12 -28.73
N THR A 29 8.01 -11.41 -27.60
CA THR A 29 8.63 -11.46 -26.28
C THR A 29 9.79 -12.47 -26.23
N LYS A 30 9.59 -13.68 -26.76
CA LYS A 30 10.66 -14.69 -26.81
C LYS A 30 11.84 -14.22 -27.64
N THR A 31 11.56 -13.54 -28.75
CA THR A 31 12.60 -13.02 -29.66
C THR A 31 13.44 -11.93 -28.98
N LEU A 32 12.79 -10.97 -28.31
CA LEU A 32 13.46 -9.85 -27.65
C LEU A 32 14.25 -10.30 -26.41
N THR A 33 13.67 -11.19 -25.60
CA THR A 33 14.29 -11.68 -24.36
C THR A 33 15.49 -12.61 -24.60
N SER A 34 15.56 -13.27 -25.76
CA SER A 34 16.69 -14.14 -26.16
C SER A 34 17.75 -13.43 -27.03
N TYR A 35 17.66 -12.10 -27.21
CA TYR A 35 18.57 -11.33 -28.04
C TYR A 35 19.91 -10.98 -27.34
N PRO A 36 21.05 -10.90 -28.04
CA PRO A 36 21.26 -11.45 -29.39
C PRO A 36 21.19 -12.97 -29.28
N LYS A 37 20.61 -13.65 -30.29
CA LYS A 37 20.52 -15.12 -30.32
C LYS A 37 21.85 -15.68 -29.81
N ALA A 38 21.83 -16.35 -28.66
CA ALA A 38 23.03 -16.95 -28.09
C ALA A 38 23.73 -17.71 -29.22
N LYS A 39 25.03 -17.47 -29.41
CA LYS A 39 25.82 -18.19 -30.42
C LYS A 39 25.71 -19.68 -30.10
N LEU A 40 24.75 -20.34 -30.75
CA LEU A 40 24.75 -21.77 -30.94
C LEU A 40 25.93 -22.02 -31.87
N GLU A 41 27.02 -22.43 -31.24
CA GLU A 41 28.07 -23.20 -31.89
C GLU A 41 27.43 -24.48 -32.41
N ASP A 42 26.94 -24.45 -33.64
CA ASP A 42 27.01 -25.62 -34.50
C ASP A 42 27.03 -25.23 -35.98
N GLY A 43 27.91 -25.89 -36.71
CA GLY A 43 28.33 -25.52 -38.05
C GLY A 43 27.36 -25.93 -39.15
N GLN A 44 27.50 -25.21 -40.28
CA GLN A 44 27.09 -25.58 -41.64
C GLN A 44 25.56 -25.70 -41.83
N VAL A 45 24.93 -24.99 -42.78
CA VAL A 45 25.22 -25.02 -44.21
C VAL A 45 24.89 -23.65 -44.83
N GLU A 46 25.82 -23.16 -45.64
CA GLU A 46 25.68 -21.98 -46.49
C GLU A 46 24.58 -22.15 -47.56
N SER A 47 23.87 -21.07 -47.87
CA SER A 47 23.41 -20.81 -49.23
C SER A 47 23.78 -19.39 -49.64
N PHE A 48 24.81 -19.30 -50.49
CA PHE A 48 25.19 -18.14 -51.30
C PHE A 48 23.97 -17.64 -52.14
N HIS A 49 23.76 -16.35 -52.43
CA HIS A 49 24.63 -15.48 -53.24
C HIS A 49 24.30 -13.97 -53.15
N ARG A 50 25.39 -13.17 -53.17
CA ARG A 50 25.60 -11.79 -53.71
C ARG A 50 24.79 -10.64 -53.05
N SER A 51 25.38 -9.49 -52.69
CA SER A 51 26.41 -8.71 -53.37
C SER A 51 27.14 -7.73 -52.43
N ILE A 52 28.41 -7.50 -52.77
CA ILE A 52 29.38 -6.59 -52.19
C ILE A 52 28.95 -5.12 -52.33
N GLY A 53 28.99 -4.35 -51.23
CA GLY A 53 29.06 -2.89 -51.26
C GLY A 53 28.39 -2.18 -50.07
N LYS A 54 29.17 -1.35 -49.34
CA LYS A 54 28.79 -0.42 -48.24
C LYS A 54 28.81 -0.97 -46.80
N ARG A 55 30.01 -1.20 -46.25
CA ARG A 55 30.25 -1.49 -44.81
C ARG A 55 30.17 -0.26 -43.88
N ARG A 56 29.29 0.71 -44.12
CA ARG A 56 29.05 1.82 -43.17
C ARG A 56 27.59 2.25 -43.01
N ALA A 57 26.67 1.77 -43.86
CA ALA A 57 25.23 2.12 -43.80
C ALA A 57 24.33 0.99 -43.22
N SER A 58 24.86 -0.22 -42.99
CA SER A 58 24.07 -1.37 -42.52
C SER A 58 23.78 -1.38 -41.01
N HIS A 59 24.62 -0.71 -40.20
CA HIS A 59 24.41 -0.64 -38.76
C HIS A 59 23.25 0.29 -38.37
N GLN A 60 23.04 1.39 -39.09
CA GLN A 60 21.91 2.30 -38.80
C GLN A 60 20.56 1.69 -39.17
N ASN A 61 20.49 0.88 -40.23
CA ASN A 61 19.25 0.19 -40.63
C ASN A 61 18.84 -0.91 -39.63
N SER A 62 19.81 -1.64 -39.08
CA SER A 62 19.54 -2.72 -38.11
C SER A 62 19.13 -2.20 -36.73
N GLU A 63 19.66 -1.07 -36.27
CA GLU A 63 19.21 -0.45 -35.01
C GLU A 63 17.78 0.10 -35.10
N TYR A 64 17.43 0.72 -36.24
CA TYR A 64 16.07 1.19 -36.49
C TYR A 64 15.05 0.04 -36.55
N GLU A 65 15.39 -1.06 -37.24
CA GLU A 65 14.55 -2.27 -37.27
C GLU A 65 14.34 -2.88 -35.86
N LEU A 66 15.36 -2.84 -35.00
CA LEU A 66 15.26 -3.31 -33.62
C LEU A 66 14.39 -2.37 -32.75
N GLU A 67 14.46 -1.07 -33.00
CA GLU A 67 13.61 -0.07 -32.33
C GLU A 67 12.13 -0.22 -32.73
N ASP A 68 11.85 -0.48 -34.00
CA ASP A 68 10.50 -0.77 -34.48
C ASP A 68 9.94 -2.05 -33.84
N GLN A 69 10.76 -3.11 -33.72
CA GLN A 69 10.34 -4.37 -33.08
C GLN A 69 9.94 -4.19 -31.61
N ILE A 70 10.73 -3.44 -30.82
CA ILE A 70 10.41 -3.20 -29.42
C ILE A 70 9.20 -2.27 -29.25
N ASN A 71 9.02 -1.30 -30.16
CA ASN A 71 7.87 -0.41 -30.17
C ASN A 71 6.57 -1.15 -30.53
N GLU A 72 6.61 -2.03 -31.54
CA GLU A 72 5.48 -2.89 -31.88
C GLU A 72 5.10 -3.81 -30.71
N TRP A 73 6.11 -4.42 -30.07
CA TRP A 73 5.91 -5.22 -28.87
C TRP A 73 5.28 -4.42 -27.71
N ALA A 74 5.73 -3.18 -27.47
CA ALA A 74 5.16 -2.31 -26.46
C ALA A 74 3.70 -1.93 -26.78
N ASN A 75 3.39 -1.67 -28.06
CA ASN A 75 2.02 -1.39 -28.52
C ASN A 75 1.09 -2.59 -28.31
N MET A 76 1.54 -3.80 -28.64
CA MET A 76 0.81 -5.04 -28.34
C MET A 76 0.57 -5.20 -26.83
N THR A 77 1.61 -4.95 -26.02
CA THR A 77 1.50 -5.01 -24.54
C THR A 77 0.42 -4.06 -24.02
N GLY A 78 0.42 -2.80 -24.50
CA GLY A 78 -0.56 -1.80 -24.09
C GLY A 78 -1.98 -2.14 -24.52
N PHE A 79 -2.15 -2.69 -25.73
CA PHE A 79 -3.44 -3.18 -26.24
C PHE A 79 -3.99 -4.31 -25.35
N LEU A 80 -3.15 -5.29 -25.01
CA LEU A 80 -3.53 -6.42 -24.16
C LEU A 80 -3.91 -5.97 -22.74
N CYS A 81 -3.14 -5.05 -22.15
CA CYS A 81 -3.43 -4.43 -20.85
C CYS A 81 -4.77 -3.67 -20.85
N ALA A 82 -5.07 -2.92 -21.90
CA ALA A 82 -6.28 -2.11 -21.99
C ALA A 82 -7.55 -2.94 -22.20
N LEU A 83 -7.48 -4.06 -22.93
CA LEU A 83 -8.65 -4.86 -23.32
C LEU A 83 -8.81 -6.20 -22.60
N GLY A 84 -7.81 -6.63 -21.81
CA GLY A 84 -7.89 -7.91 -21.12
C GLY A 84 -9.09 -8.00 -20.17
N GLY A 85 -9.50 -6.88 -19.55
CA GLY A 85 -10.68 -6.81 -18.69
C GLY A 85 -11.99 -7.17 -19.41
N VAL A 86 -12.17 -6.68 -20.64
CA VAL A 86 -13.35 -6.97 -21.48
C VAL A 86 -13.43 -8.46 -21.83
N CYS A 87 -12.27 -9.11 -22.01
CA CYS A 87 -12.18 -10.53 -22.31
C CYS A 87 -12.56 -11.42 -21.11
N LEU A 88 -12.51 -10.92 -19.87
CA LEU A 88 -12.94 -11.65 -18.68
C LEU A 88 -14.46 -11.69 -18.49
N GLN A 89 -15.18 -10.71 -19.03
CA GLN A 89 -16.63 -10.56 -18.81
C GLN A 89 -17.47 -11.59 -19.57
N ARG A 90 -16.90 -12.30 -20.56
CA ARG A 90 -17.57 -13.42 -21.23
C ARG A 90 -17.52 -14.70 -20.37
N LYS A 91 -18.25 -14.71 -19.25
CA LYS A 91 -18.61 -15.96 -18.56
C LYS A 91 -19.93 -16.49 -19.10
N SER A 92 -19.81 -17.60 -19.84
CA SER A 92 -20.85 -18.49 -20.39
C SER A 92 -21.84 -17.85 -21.38
N PRO A 93 -21.98 -18.38 -22.63
CA PRO A 93 -23.22 -18.17 -23.36
C PRO A 93 -24.33 -18.77 -22.48
N SER A 94 -25.32 -17.95 -22.11
CA SER A 94 -26.59 -18.47 -21.65
C SER A 94 -27.07 -19.46 -22.70
N ARG A 95 -27.23 -20.74 -22.30
CA ARG A 95 -27.92 -21.72 -23.15
C ARG A 95 -29.25 -21.08 -23.56
N PRO A 96 -29.64 -21.10 -24.85
CA PRO A 96 -30.97 -20.68 -25.22
C PRO A 96 -31.95 -21.60 -24.47
N SER A 97 -32.84 -20.98 -23.70
CA SER A 97 -33.89 -21.67 -22.97
C SER A 97 -34.82 -22.32 -23.99
N ALA A 98 -34.57 -23.58 -24.31
CA ALA A 98 -35.54 -24.42 -25.00
C ALA A 98 -36.65 -24.71 -23.98
N GLY A 99 -37.74 -23.96 -24.10
CA GLY A 99 -38.94 -24.18 -23.31
C GLY A 99 -39.53 -25.56 -23.62
N LEU A 100 -39.93 -26.26 -22.56
CA LEU A 100 -41.14 -27.09 -22.43
C LEU A 100 -41.05 -27.86 -21.10
N GLY A 101 -42.03 -27.65 -20.22
CA GLY A 101 -42.28 -28.56 -19.07
C GLY A 101 -42.51 -27.86 -17.74
N LEU A 102 -43.78 -27.75 -17.37
CA LEU A 102 -44.33 -27.22 -16.12
C LEU A 102 -43.79 -27.94 -14.86
N LEU A 103 -43.48 -27.20 -13.80
CA LEU A 103 -43.90 -27.38 -12.39
C LEU A 103 -43.20 -26.33 -11.49
N PRO A 104 -43.90 -25.66 -10.55
CA PRO A 104 -43.28 -24.66 -9.67
C PRO A 104 -42.71 -25.33 -8.40
N VAL A 105 -41.41 -25.15 -8.14
CA VAL A 105 -40.78 -25.48 -6.85
C VAL A 105 -40.16 -24.19 -6.28
N PRO A 106 -40.35 -23.85 -4.99
CA PRO A 106 -39.96 -22.55 -4.45
C PRO A 106 -38.43 -22.44 -4.39
N SER A 107 -37.93 -21.33 -4.93
CA SER A 107 -36.52 -20.94 -4.92
C SER A 107 -36.04 -20.61 -3.50
N LEU A 108 -35.33 -21.55 -2.88
CA LEU A 108 -34.35 -21.25 -1.84
C LEU A 108 -33.09 -20.72 -2.52
N GLU A 109 -32.89 -19.41 -2.44
CA GLU A 109 -31.63 -18.77 -2.79
C GLU A 109 -30.51 -19.34 -1.90
N LEU A 110 -29.72 -20.24 -2.49
CA LEU A 110 -28.44 -20.63 -1.95
C LEU A 110 -27.38 -20.14 -2.92
N ARG A 111 -26.89 -18.93 -2.67
CA ARG A 111 -25.60 -18.44 -3.17
C ARG A 111 -24.51 -19.36 -2.63
N LYS A 112 -24.33 -20.52 -3.28
CA LYS A 112 -23.22 -21.43 -3.01
C LYS A 112 -21.95 -20.79 -3.56
N LEU A 113 -21.07 -20.45 -2.63
CA LEU A 113 -19.65 -20.26 -2.86
C LEU A 113 -19.13 -21.39 -3.75
N ALA A 114 -18.56 -21.03 -4.90
CA ALA A 114 -17.75 -21.94 -5.68
C ALA A 114 -16.41 -22.12 -4.95
N ASN A 115 -16.38 -23.07 -4.02
CA ASN A 115 -15.18 -23.80 -3.65
C ASN A 115 -15.17 -25.10 -4.46
N SER A 116 -14.26 -25.20 -5.43
CA SER A 116 -13.80 -26.48 -5.97
C SER A 116 -12.37 -26.33 -6.47
N SER A 117 -11.46 -26.75 -5.61
CA SER A 117 -10.12 -27.23 -5.95
C SER A 117 -10.23 -28.32 -7.02
N GLN A 118 -9.30 -28.31 -8.00
CA GLN A 118 -9.13 -29.29 -9.09
C GLN A 118 -9.93 -29.02 -10.39
N ASP A 119 -9.67 -27.88 -11.02
CA ASP A 119 -9.37 -27.81 -12.46
C ASP A 119 -8.80 -26.41 -12.69
N VAL A 120 -7.51 -26.30 -13.04
CA VAL A 120 -6.89 -25.01 -13.39
C VAL A 120 -7.48 -24.59 -14.73
N GLN A 121 -8.66 -23.98 -14.67
CA GLN A 121 -9.36 -23.49 -15.85
C GLN A 121 -8.47 -22.46 -16.53
N TYR A 122 -7.90 -22.86 -17.68
CA TYR A 122 -6.99 -22.05 -18.48
C TYR A 122 -7.64 -20.71 -18.83
N CYS A 123 -7.13 -19.63 -18.26
CA CYS A 123 -7.57 -18.27 -18.57
C CYS A 123 -6.41 -17.53 -19.26
N PRO A 124 -6.48 -17.30 -20.59
CA PRO A 124 -5.43 -16.62 -21.34
C PRO A 124 -5.02 -15.27 -20.75
N VAL A 125 -5.99 -14.51 -20.25
CA VAL A 125 -5.76 -13.21 -19.59
C VAL A 125 -4.93 -13.37 -18.31
N THR A 126 -5.23 -14.39 -17.50
CA THR A 126 -4.48 -14.69 -16.28
C THR A 126 -3.03 -15.10 -16.62
N GLN A 127 -2.85 -15.89 -17.67
CA GLN A 127 -1.51 -16.25 -18.16
C GLN A 127 -0.75 -15.03 -18.67
N PHE A 128 -1.38 -14.16 -19.44
CA PHE A 128 -0.78 -12.92 -19.92
C PHE A 128 -0.26 -12.06 -18.76
N VAL A 129 -1.09 -11.83 -17.73
CA VAL A 129 -0.68 -11.07 -16.53
C VAL A 129 0.54 -11.72 -15.86
N GLY A 130 0.57 -13.05 -15.77
CA GLY A 130 1.69 -13.77 -15.15
C GLY A 130 2.98 -13.70 -15.96
N GLN A 131 2.89 -13.76 -17.29
CA GLN A 131 4.04 -13.57 -18.16
C GLN A 131 4.53 -12.12 -18.10
N LEU A 132 3.61 -11.15 -18.08
CA LEU A 132 3.92 -9.74 -18.00
C LEU A 132 4.66 -9.39 -16.71
N LEU A 133 4.23 -9.92 -15.56
CA LEU A 133 4.91 -9.72 -14.28
C LEU A 133 6.34 -10.30 -14.28
N ARG A 134 6.61 -11.42 -14.97
CA ARG A 134 7.98 -11.96 -15.10
C ARG A 134 8.91 -11.02 -15.85
N LEU A 135 8.39 -10.24 -16.79
CA LEU A 135 9.18 -9.29 -17.58
C LEU A 135 9.59 -8.04 -16.79
N LEU A 136 9.03 -7.80 -15.60
CA LEU A 136 9.46 -6.73 -14.69
C LEU A 136 10.90 -6.87 -14.22
N VAL A 137 11.48 -8.06 -14.34
CA VAL A 137 12.88 -8.35 -14.00
C VAL A 137 13.62 -8.98 -15.17
N CYS A 138 13.21 -8.65 -16.40
CA CYS A 138 13.82 -9.19 -17.62
C CYS A 138 15.31 -8.86 -17.69
N ASN A 139 16.18 -9.85 -17.45
CA ASN A 139 17.63 -9.67 -17.47
C ASN A 139 18.21 -9.94 -18.87
N ASN A 140 17.96 -9.02 -19.79
CA ASN A 140 18.53 -9.03 -21.13
C ASN A 140 19.41 -7.79 -21.32
N GLU A 141 20.65 -7.96 -21.79
CA GLU A 141 21.61 -6.85 -21.88
C GLU A 141 21.17 -5.73 -22.84
N LYS A 142 20.50 -6.07 -23.96
CA LYS A 142 20.11 -5.09 -24.97
C LYS A 142 18.75 -4.47 -24.69
N PHE A 143 17.75 -5.31 -24.39
CA PHE A 143 16.35 -4.88 -24.29
C PHE A 143 15.79 -4.90 -22.87
N GLY A 144 16.50 -5.49 -21.90
CA GLY A 144 15.97 -5.74 -20.56
C GLY A 144 15.44 -4.47 -19.88
N ALA A 145 16.23 -3.40 -19.84
CA ALA A 145 15.81 -2.14 -19.23
C ALA A 145 14.60 -1.51 -19.95
N GLN A 146 14.54 -1.60 -21.28
CA GLN A 146 13.43 -1.06 -22.07
C GLN A 146 12.14 -1.86 -21.89
N ILE A 147 12.23 -3.20 -21.90
CA ILE A 147 11.14 -4.12 -21.59
C ILE A 147 10.60 -3.80 -20.20
N GLN A 148 11.46 -3.80 -19.17
CA GLN A 148 11.06 -3.51 -17.79
C GLN A 148 10.36 -2.16 -17.67
N LYS A 149 10.89 -1.12 -18.31
CA LYS A 149 10.28 0.22 -18.33
C LYS A 149 8.89 0.20 -18.95
N HIS A 150 8.73 -0.35 -20.15
CA HIS A 150 7.43 -0.41 -20.83
C HIS A 150 6.42 -1.23 -20.05
N VAL A 151 6.79 -2.41 -19.54
CA VAL A 151 5.87 -3.22 -18.72
C VAL A 151 5.41 -2.44 -17.50
N LYS A 152 6.35 -1.87 -16.74
CA LYS A 152 6.05 -1.10 -15.54
C LYS A 152 5.13 0.09 -15.83
N GLU A 153 5.41 0.86 -16.88
CA GLU A 153 4.61 2.03 -17.26
C GLU A 153 3.21 1.64 -17.77
N LEU A 154 3.11 0.62 -18.63
CA LEU A 154 1.83 0.19 -19.21
C LEU A 154 0.94 -0.47 -18.16
N VAL A 155 1.49 -1.29 -17.26
CA VAL A 155 0.70 -1.90 -16.16
C VAL A 155 0.21 -0.81 -15.19
N GLY A 156 1.08 0.12 -14.81
CA GLY A 156 0.73 1.19 -13.86
C GLY A 156 -0.30 2.18 -14.38
N HIS A 157 -0.31 2.47 -15.70
CA HIS A 157 -1.13 3.57 -16.24
C HIS A 157 -2.24 3.12 -17.21
N GLU A 158 -2.05 2.02 -17.94
CA GLU A 158 -2.92 1.65 -19.08
C GLU A 158 -3.66 0.32 -18.88
N MET A 159 -3.40 -0.40 -17.78
CA MET A 159 -4.14 -1.62 -17.45
C MET A 159 -5.60 -1.32 -17.13
N SER A 160 -6.50 -2.13 -17.69
CA SER A 160 -7.94 -2.09 -17.38
C SER A 160 -8.16 -2.41 -15.89
N PRO A 161 -8.98 -1.62 -15.15
CA PRO A 161 -9.26 -1.88 -13.74
C PRO A 161 -9.81 -3.27 -13.43
N ALA A 162 -10.55 -3.88 -14.36
CA ALA A 162 -11.06 -5.25 -14.21
C ALA A 162 -9.95 -6.31 -14.09
N LEU A 163 -8.70 -5.97 -14.41
CA LEU A 163 -7.53 -6.84 -14.23
C LEU A 163 -6.83 -6.67 -12.88
N TYR A 164 -7.13 -5.62 -12.10
CA TYR A 164 -6.46 -5.36 -10.82
C TYR A 164 -6.57 -6.51 -9.81
N PRO A 165 -7.72 -7.21 -9.68
CA PRO A 165 -7.79 -8.36 -8.77
C PRO A 165 -6.77 -9.46 -9.12
N ILE A 166 -6.69 -9.82 -10.41
CA ILE A 166 -5.74 -10.83 -10.91
C ILE A 166 -4.30 -10.34 -10.75
N LEU A 167 -4.04 -9.06 -11.05
CA LEU A 167 -2.73 -8.45 -10.89
C LEU A 167 -2.25 -8.53 -9.44
N PHE A 168 -3.08 -8.11 -8.48
CA PHE A 168 -2.72 -8.10 -7.05
C PHE A 168 -2.54 -9.51 -6.50
N ASP A 169 -3.40 -10.46 -6.87
CA ASP A 169 -3.24 -11.86 -6.45
C ASP A 169 -1.94 -12.47 -6.97
N GLN A 170 -1.58 -12.20 -8.22
CA GLN A 170 -0.34 -12.74 -8.79
C GLN A 170 0.91 -12.05 -8.26
N ILE A 171 0.88 -10.72 -8.05
CA ILE A 171 1.99 -10.01 -7.39
C ILE A 171 2.20 -10.59 -5.99
N LYS A 172 1.11 -10.75 -5.21
CA LYS A 172 1.18 -11.36 -3.88
C LYS A 172 1.81 -12.75 -3.94
N ALA A 173 1.33 -13.62 -4.84
CA ALA A 173 1.86 -14.97 -4.99
C ALA A 173 3.34 -15.02 -5.43
N ILE A 174 3.84 -13.99 -6.12
CA ILE A 174 5.28 -13.87 -6.45
C ILE A 174 6.05 -13.38 -5.23
N VAL A 175 5.61 -12.32 -4.56
CA VAL A 175 6.29 -11.72 -3.40
C VAL A 175 6.37 -12.69 -2.22
N GLU A 176 5.35 -13.54 -2.02
CA GLU A 176 5.38 -14.60 -0.99
C GLU A 176 6.55 -15.58 -1.18
N LYS A 177 7.06 -15.74 -2.41
CA LYS A 177 8.24 -16.59 -2.69
C LYS A 177 9.56 -15.92 -2.37
N PHE A 178 9.56 -14.64 -1.99
CA PHE A 178 10.75 -13.95 -1.51
C PHE A 178 11.02 -14.23 -0.03
N PHE A 179 10.25 -15.14 0.57
CA PHE A 179 10.43 -15.61 1.93
C PHE A 179 10.70 -17.11 1.90
N ASP A 180 11.60 -17.59 2.75
CA ASP A 180 11.86 -19.02 2.89
C ASP A 180 10.75 -19.73 3.69
N GLN A 181 10.90 -21.05 3.89
CA GLN A 181 9.93 -21.85 4.65
C GLN A 181 9.81 -21.43 6.13
N GLN A 182 10.81 -20.73 6.67
CA GLN A 182 10.82 -20.18 8.03
C GLN A 182 10.28 -18.74 8.09
N GLY A 183 9.94 -18.16 6.93
CA GLY A 183 9.46 -16.78 6.81
C GLY A 183 10.58 -15.73 6.83
N GLN A 184 11.84 -16.12 6.67
CA GLN A 184 12.98 -15.21 6.54
C GLN A 184 13.04 -14.61 5.13
N VAL A 185 13.48 -13.36 5.03
CA VAL A 185 13.54 -12.64 3.76
C VAL A 185 14.73 -13.11 2.93
N ILE A 186 14.47 -13.48 1.67
CA ILE A 186 15.47 -13.85 0.67
C ILE A 186 15.78 -12.60 -0.17
N VAL A 187 16.79 -11.83 0.26
CA VAL A 187 17.22 -10.63 -0.44
C VAL A 187 18.06 -11.00 -1.66
N SER A 188 17.65 -10.54 -2.84
CA SER A 188 18.44 -10.61 -4.08
C SER A 188 18.19 -9.37 -4.94
N ASP A 189 19.07 -9.08 -5.90
CA ASP A 189 18.88 -7.93 -6.79
C ASP A 189 17.60 -8.06 -7.62
N ILE A 190 17.30 -9.26 -8.11
CA ILE A 190 16.09 -9.60 -8.87
C ILE A 190 14.84 -9.38 -8.01
N ASN A 191 14.79 -9.91 -6.79
CA ASN A 191 13.64 -9.74 -5.89
C ASN A 191 13.45 -8.26 -5.54
N THR A 192 14.54 -7.55 -5.26
CA THR A 192 14.51 -6.12 -4.92
C THR A 192 14.02 -5.28 -6.08
N GLN A 193 14.44 -5.59 -7.30
CA GLN A 193 13.96 -4.93 -8.52
C GLN A 193 12.47 -5.19 -8.75
N PHE A 194 12.00 -6.42 -8.55
CA PHE A 194 10.58 -6.76 -8.66
C PHE A 194 9.75 -5.95 -7.65
N ILE A 195 10.20 -5.85 -6.40
CA ILE A 195 9.55 -5.04 -5.36
C ILE A 195 9.50 -3.57 -5.76
N GLU A 196 10.61 -3.01 -6.24
CA GLU A 196 10.68 -1.61 -6.67
C GLU A 196 9.68 -1.30 -7.81
N HIS A 197 9.59 -2.18 -8.81
CA HIS A 197 8.64 -2.03 -9.90
C HIS A 197 7.18 -2.24 -9.46
N THR A 198 6.95 -3.17 -8.53
CA THR A 198 5.63 -3.40 -7.93
C THR A 198 5.14 -2.18 -7.17
N ILE A 199 6.00 -1.54 -6.37
CA ILE A 199 5.66 -0.31 -5.64
C ILE A 199 5.22 0.79 -6.62
N PHE A 200 5.96 0.96 -7.73
CA PHE A 200 5.59 1.91 -8.78
C PHE A 200 4.22 1.59 -9.39
N ILE A 201 3.98 0.33 -9.76
CA ILE A 201 2.71 -0.09 -10.36
C ILE A 201 1.55 0.17 -9.41
N MET A 202 1.65 -0.31 -8.17
CA MET A 202 0.60 -0.16 -7.18
C MET A 202 0.29 1.32 -6.91
N LYS A 203 1.32 2.17 -6.80
CA LYS A 203 1.13 3.59 -6.56
C LYS A 203 0.35 4.24 -7.71
N ASN A 204 0.73 3.99 -8.96
CA ASN A 204 0.04 4.58 -10.11
C ASN A 204 -1.39 4.05 -10.28
N VAL A 205 -1.64 2.78 -9.96
CA VAL A 205 -2.99 2.22 -9.91
C VAL A 205 -3.85 2.97 -8.86
N LEU A 206 -3.28 3.28 -7.69
CA LEU A 206 -3.93 4.01 -6.60
C LEU A 206 -4.09 5.52 -6.86
N ASP A 207 -3.16 6.13 -7.60
CA ASP A 207 -3.20 7.55 -7.96
C ASP A 207 -4.06 7.84 -9.22
N SER A 208 -4.47 6.80 -9.94
CA SER A 208 -5.29 6.91 -11.15
C SER A 208 -6.56 7.73 -10.88
N LYS A 209 -6.66 8.89 -11.52
CA LYS A 209 -7.76 9.86 -11.43
C LYS A 209 -8.91 9.46 -12.36
N THR A 210 -9.51 8.30 -12.12
CA THR A 210 -10.79 7.99 -12.74
C THR A 210 -11.89 8.64 -11.91
N ASP A 211 -12.74 9.48 -12.52
CA ASP A 211 -13.83 10.20 -11.84
C ASP A 211 -14.89 9.28 -11.20
N GLN A 212 -14.76 7.96 -11.37
CA GLN A 212 -15.60 6.95 -10.75
C GLN A 212 -14.79 6.09 -9.77
N PRO A 213 -15.35 5.78 -8.59
CA PRO A 213 -14.74 4.82 -7.66
C PRO A 213 -14.58 3.48 -8.38
N SER A 214 -13.37 2.94 -8.39
CA SER A 214 -13.08 1.68 -9.08
C SER A 214 -13.51 0.52 -8.19
N GLU A 215 -14.72 -0.01 -8.45
CA GLU A 215 -15.28 -1.18 -7.75
C GLU A 215 -14.31 -2.38 -7.73
N HIS A 216 -13.41 -2.46 -8.71
CA HIS A 216 -12.44 -3.54 -8.84
C HIS A 216 -11.31 -3.51 -7.79
N LEU A 217 -11.05 -2.37 -7.15
CA LEU A 217 -10.01 -2.27 -6.12
C LEU A 217 -10.39 -2.98 -4.82
N GLY A 218 -11.69 -2.98 -4.49
CA GLY A 218 -12.22 -3.62 -3.29
C GLY A 218 -12.45 -5.13 -3.42
N VAL A 219 -12.18 -5.73 -4.59
CA VAL A 219 -12.43 -7.16 -4.81
C VAL A 219 -11.42 -8.05 -4.10
N THR A 220 -10.15 -7.63 -4.06
CA THR A 220 -9.05 -8.40 -3.47
C THR A 220 -8.43 -7.61 -2.31
N SER A 221 -8.16 -8.30 -1.20
CA SER A 221 -7.49 -7.68 -0.04
C SER A 221 -6.04 -7.33 -0.37
N ILE A 222 -5.69 -6.06 -0.21
CA ILE A 222 -4.35 -5.51 -0.45
C ILE A 222 -3.40 -5.71 0.74
N GLU A 223 -3.94 -6.02 1.93
CA GLU A 223 -3.22 -6.06 3.21
C GLU A 223 -2.01 -6.99 3.19
N GLY A 224 -2.22 -8.27 2.82
CA GLY A 224 -1.16 -9.27 2.86
C GLY A 224 -0.02 -8.97 1.89
N MET A 225 -0.36 -8.46 0.70
CA MET A 225 0.63 -8.05 -0.30
C MET A 225 1.45 -6.85 0.20
N MET A 226 0.79 -5.82 0.75
CA MET A 226 1.48 -4.64 1.29
C MET A 226 2.36 -4.99 2.48
N LEU A 227 1.89 -5.82 3.41
CA LEU A 227 2.72 -6.30 4.53
C LEU A 227 3.94 -7.07 4.03
N ALA A 228 3.81 -7.92 3.01
CA ALA A 228 4.93 -8.64 2.44
C ALA A 228 5.95 -7.70 1.78
N ILE A 229 5.50 -6.67 1.05
CA ILE A 229 6.37 -5.64 0.48
C ILE A 229 7.14 -4.88 1.57
N VAL A 230 6.44 -4.36 2.60
CA VAL A 230 7.08 -3.59 3.68
C VAL A 230 8.04 -4.47 4.47
N ARG A 231 7.66 -5.72 4.76
CA ARG A 231 8.55 -6.70 5.40
C ARG A 231 9.81 -6.92 4.59
N TYR A 232 9.71 -7.15 3.28
CA TYR A 232 10.90 -7.32 2.43
C TYR A 232 11.82 -6.09 2.51
N VAL A 233 11.25 -4.89 2.36
CA VAL A 233 12.00 -3.62 2.35
C VAL A 233 12.65 -3.31 3.70
N ARG A 234 12.05 -3.76 4.82
CA ARG A 234 12.63 -3.61 6.17
C ARG A 234 14.00 -4.28 6.30
N TYR A 235 14.23 -5.40 5.60
CA TYR A 235 15.48 -6.17 5.65
C TYR A 235 16.54 -5.71 4.64
N LEU A 236 16.29 -4.63 3.87
CA LEU A 236 17.30 -4.06 3.00
C LEU A 236 18.33 -3.24 3.81
N ASP A 237 19.62 -3.47 3.53
CA ASP A 237 20.71 -2.65 4.06
C ASP A 237 20.56 -1.19 3.67
N MET A 238 21.05 -0.27 4.52
CA MET A 238 20.91 1.18 4.35
C MET A 238 21.80 1.75 3.22
N THR A 239 21.51 1.34 1.99
CA THR A 239 22.09 1.88 0.76
C THR A 239 21.24 3.03 0.22
N VAL A 240 21.79 3.88 -0.66
CA VAL A 240 21.04 4.96 -1.32
C VAL A 240 19.78 4.42 -2.03
N ARG A 241 19.93 3.29 -2.74
CA ARG A 241 18.80 2.60 -3.41
C ARG A 241 17.75 2.15 -2.41
N ALA A 242 18.15 1.55 -1.29
CA ALA A 242 17.22 1.11 -0.26
C ALA A 242 16.46 2.27 0.38
N VAL A 243 17.13 3.40 0.63
CA VAL A 243 16.46 4.62 1.12
C VAL A 243 15.41 5.10 0.13
N HIS A 244 15.73 5.16 -1.17
CA HIS A 244 14.76 5.54 -2.19
C HIS A 244 13.58 4.56 -2.29
N ILE A 245 13.82 3.26 -2.13
CA ILE A 245 12.75 2.25 -2.09
C ILE A 245 11.85 2.48 -0.88
N LYS A 246 12.43 2.70 0.32
CA LYS A 246 11.68 3.03 1.54
C LYS A 246 10.83 4.28 1.36
N THR A 247 11.37 5.35 0.79
CA THR A 247 10.62 6.57 0.47
C THR A 247 9.43 6.29 -0.45
N LYS A 248 9.63 5.48 -1.51
CA LYS A 248 8.54 5.08 -2.43
C LYS A 248 7.48 4.22 -1.73
N VAL A 249 7.86 3.35 -0.78
CA VAL A 249 6.90 2.59 0.04
C VAL A 249 6.05 3.54 0.89
N CYS A 250 6.65 4.53 1.55
CA CYS A 250 5.90 5.52 2.31
C CYS A 250 4.86 6.25 1.44
N GLN A 251 5.27 6.71 0.25
CA GLN A 251 4.36 7.34 -0.71
C GLN A 251 3.23 6.42 -1.18
N LEU A 252 3.53 5.12 -1.37
CA LEU A 252 2.51 4.12 -1.70
C LEU A 252 1.52 3.93 -0.56
N VAL A 253 1.99 3.86 0.69
CA VAL A 253 1.14 3.75 1.87
C VAL A 253 0.23 4.97 2.01
N GLU A 254 0.75 6.17 1.77
CA GLU A 254 -0.04 7.40 1.77
C GLU A 254 -1.14 7.37 0.69
N ALA A 255 -0.79 7.00 -0.56
CA ALA A 255 -1.77 6.85 -1.65
C ALA A 255 -2.85 5.81 -1.34
N MET A 256 -2.47 4.69 -0.73
CA MET A 256 -3.38 3.65 -0.27
C MET A 256 -4.35 4.18 0.80
N MET A 257 -3.88 4.94 1.78
CA MET A 257 -4.73 5.52 2.82
C MET A 257 -5.63 6.66 2.30
N LYS A 258 -5.25 7.36 1.22
CA LYS A 258 -6.15 8.31 0.52
C LYS A 258 -7.34 7.62 -0.16
N ARG A 259 -7.16 6.35 -0.56
CA ARG A 259 -8.18 5.50 -1.19
C ARG A 259 -8.72 4.44 -0.23
N ARG A 260 -8.61 4.68 1.08
CA ARG A 260 -8.99 3.72 2.13
C ARG A 260 -10.39 3.15 1.93
N ASP A 261 -11.36 4.00 1.59
CA ASP A 261 -12.77 3.61 1.48
C ASP A 261 -13.07 2.78 0.21
N ASP A 262 -12.18 2.81 -0.79
CA ASP A 262 -12.29 2.02 -2.03
C ASP A 262 -11.61 0.63 -1.91
N LEU A 263 -10.90 0.38 -0.80
CA LEU A 263 -10.06 -0.80 -0.61
C LEU A 263 -10.67 -1.78 0.40
N ALA A 264 -10.46 -3.07 0.15
CA ALA A 264 -10.89 -4.11 1.08
C ALA A 264 -9.82 -4.45 2.12
N PHE A 265 -10.20 -4.27 3.39
CA PHE A 265 -9.41 -4.64 4.56
C PHE A 265 -10.14 -5.71 5.36
N ARG A 266 -9.43 -6.77 5.78
CA ARG A 266 -9.95 -7.80 6.68
C ARG A 266 -9.69 -7.45 8.14
N GLN A 267 -8.52 -6.86 8.42
CA GLN A 267 -8.07 -6.49 9.76
C GLN A 267 -7.39 -5.12 9.71
N GLU A 268 -8.14 -4.11 9.28
CA GLU A 268 -7.61 -2.78 8.97
C GLU A 268 -6.80 -2.17 10.12
N MET A 269 -7.33 -2.19 11.34
CA MET A 269 -6.68 -1.58 12.51
C MET A 269 -5.36 -2.28 12.84
N LYS A 270 -5.31 -3.61 12.79
CA LYS A 270 -4.10 -4.40 13.02
C LYS A 270 -3.07 -4.16 11.93
N PHE A 271 -3.52 -4.12 10.67
CA PHE A 271 -2.69 -3.79 9.51
C PHE A 271 -2.06 -2.40 9.65
N ARG A 272 -2.85 -1.38 10.00
CA ARG A 272 -2.39 -0.01 10.16
C ARG A 272 -1.40 0.14 11.31
N ASN A 273 -1.68 -0.45 12.48
CA ASN A 273 -0.73 -0.49 13.61
C ASN A 273 0.61 -1.11 13.19
N LYS A 274 0.58 -2.23 12.46
CA LYS A 274 1.81 -2.89 11.99
C LYS A 274 2.61 -2.04 11.00
N LEU A 275 1.93 -1.32 10.11
CA LEU A 275 2.62 -0.38 9.21
C LEU A 275 3.21 0.82 9.96
N VAL A 276 2.51 1.38 10.96
CA VAL A 276 3.08 2.47 11.78
C VAL A 276 4.36 2.01 12.47
N GLU A 277 4.38 0.83 13.07
CA GLU A 277 5.58 0.22 13.64
C GLU A 277 6.73 0.14 12.63
N TYR A 278 6.49 -0.47 11.45
CA TYR A 278 7.55 -0.64 10.46
C TYR A 278 8.08 0.67 9.87
N LEU A 279 7.20 1.64 9.63
CA LEU A 279 7.61 2.93 9.06
C LEU A 279 8.38 3.76 10.09
N THR A 280 7.92 3.82 11.34
CA THR A 280 8.61 4.58 12.40
C THR A 280 9.99 4.03 12.74
N ASP A 281 10.22 2.72 12.60
CA ASP A 281 11.56 2.12 12.70
C ASP A 281 12.55 2.69 11.66
N TRP A 282 12.09 3.11 10.48
CA TRP A 282 12.97 3.68 9.45
C TRP A 282 13.45 5.08 9.79
N VAL A 283 12.66 5.85 10.54
CA VAL A 283 13.03 7.18 11.05
C VAL A 283 14.04 7.07 12.20
N MET A 284 13.90 6.06 13.07
CA MET A 284 14.84 5.85 14.18
C MET A 284 16.22 5.32 13.71
N GLY A 285 16.23 4.52 12.63
CA GLY A 285 17.44 3.88 12.12
C GLY A 285 18.44 4.83 11.43
N THR A 286 18.02 6.04 11.03
CA THR A 286 18.85 7.08 10.43
C THR A 286 19.61 7.92 11.46
N SER A 287 19.12 8.02 12.70
CA SER A 287 19.75 8.80 13.78
C SER A 287 21.01 8.16 14.37
N HIS A 288 21.18 6.83 14.24
CA HIS A 288 22.29 6.09 14.87
C HIS A 288 23.45 5.73 13.92
N GLN A 289 23.34 6.01 12.62
CA GLN A 289 24.45 5.84 11.68
C GLN A 289 25.18 7.18 11.55
N ILE A 290 26.26 7.31 12.32
CA ILE A 290 27.20 8.45 12.30
C ILE A 290 27.81 8.53 10.89
N ALA A 291 27.17 9.27 9.99
CA ALA A 291 27.77 9.64 8.72
C ALA A 291 28.93 10.62 9.01
N PRO A 292 30.10 10.47 8.36
CA PRO A 292 31.19 11.43 8.51
C PRO A 292 30.72 12.85 8.16
N PRO A 293 31.14 13.88 8.90
CA PRO A 293 30.81 15.27 8.58
C PRO A 293 31.42 15.62 7.20
N GLY A 294 30.56 15.69 6.17
CA GLY A 294 30.99 15.98 4.78
C GLY A 294 30.05 15.48 3.67
N SER A 295 29.07 14.61 3.97
CA SER A 295 28.17 14.04 2.96
C SER A 295 26.80 14.75 2.90
N GLY A 296 26.76 15.99 2.40
CA GLY A 296 25.52 16.77 2.29
C GLY A 296 24.39 16.10 1.48
N ASP A 297 24.70 15.15 0.60
CA ASP A 297 23.69 14.40 -0.16
C ASP A 297 22.98 13.33 0.67
N ILE A 298 23.66 12.73 1.65
CA ILE A 298 23.09 11.68 2.52
C ILE A 298 22.07 12.29 3.49
N THR A 299 22.33 13.50 3.99
CA THR A 299 21.40 14.20 4.89
C THR A 299 20.12 14.63 4.15
N VAL A 300 20.20 15.00 2.88
CA VAL A 300 19.01 15.35 2.07
C VAL A 300 18.17 14.11 1.77
N ILE A 301 18.81 12.99 1.37
CA ILE A 301 18.10 11.76 1.01
C ILE A 301 17.41 11.12 2.24
N THR A 302 18.05 11.17 3.40
CA THR A 302 17.45 10.71 4.67
C THR A 302 16.30 11.62 5.10
N ARG A 303 16.44 12.95 4.93
CA ARG A 303 15.33 13.90 5.18
C ARG A 303 14.11 13.67 4.28
N ASP A 304 14.33 13.33 3.00
CA ASP A 304 13.25 12.98 2.08
C ASP A 304 12.52 11.70 2.50
N LEU A 305 13.25 10.73 3.08
CA LEU A 305 12.66 9.55 3.70
C LEU A 305 11.85 9.92 4.94
N ASP A 306 12.40 10.72 5.85
CA ASP A 306 11.70 11.14 7.08
C ASP A 306 10.39 11.87 6.74
N GLN A 307 10.43 12.78 5.77
CA GLN A 307 9.24 13.50 5.31
C GLN A 307 8.17 12.54 4.79
N ALA A 308 8.52 11.68 3.82
CA ALA A 308 7.57 10.74 3.24
C ALA A 308 7.04 9.76 4.30
N CYS A 309 7.90 9.32 5.22
CA CYS A 309 7.52 8.47 6.33
C CYS A 309 6.49 9.14 7.24
N MET A 310 6.71 10.41 7.59
CA MET A 310 5.76 11.12 8.45
C MET A 310 4.43 11.43 7.77
N GLU A 311 4.43 11.71 6.48
CA GLU A 311 3.19 11.84 5.69
C GLU A 311 2.38 10.53 5.70
N ALA A 312 3.05 9.40 5.49
CA ALA A 312 2.44 8.07 5.52
C ALA A 312 1.94 7.68 6.92
N VAL A 313 2.75 7.90 7.96
CA VAL A 313 2.39 7.64 9.37
C VAL A 313 1.22 8.53 9.80
N ALA A 314 1.20 9.80 9.42
CA ALA A 314 0.07 10.69 9.67
C ALA A 314 -1.22 10.14 9.03
N ALA A 315 -1.16 9.69 7.76
CA ALA A 315 -2.30 9.07 7.09
C ALA A 315 -2.77 7.79 7.80
N LEU A 316 -1.84 6.94 8.23
CA LEU A 316 -2.12 5.70 8.96
C LEU A 316 -2.69 5.93 10.36
N LEU A 317 -2.37 7.04 11.04
CA LEU A 317 -2.80 7.30 12.43
C LEU A 317 -4.20 7.92 12.53
N ARG A 318 -4.79 8.38 11.42
CA ARG A 318 -6.09 9.07 11.44
C ARG A 318 -7.21 8.17 11.99
N ALA A 319 -7.71 8.45 13.19
CA ALA A 319 -8.69 7.61 13.87
C ALA A 319 -8.21 6.15 14.09
N LEU A 320 -6.91 5.97 14.39
CA LEU A 320 -6.33 4.67 14.72
C LEU A 320 -6.16 4.50 16.23
N PRO A 321 -6.98 3.66 16.89
CA PRO A 321 -6.66 3.20 18.24
C PRO A 321 -5.41 2.31 18.21
N LEU A 322 -4.46 2.60 19.09
CA LEU A 322 -3.25 1.80 19.24
C LEU A 322 -3.59 0.39 19.76
N GLN A 323 -2.99 -0.61 19.12
CA GLN A 323 -3.14 -2.02 19.48
C GLN A 323 -1.76 -2.64 19.72
N PRO A 324 -1.35 -2.84 20.99
CA PRO A 324 -0.14 -3.58 21.33
C PRO A 324 -0.16 -5.01 20.77
N GLU A 325 1.01 -5.63 20.61
CA GLU A 325 1.07 -7.02 20.13
C GLU A 325 0.57 -8.01 21.20
N GLU A 326 -0.09 -9.10 20.76
CA GLU A 326 -0.73 -10.11 21.60
C GLU A 326 0.21 -10.82 22.61
N SER A 327 1.53 -10.63 22.47
CA SER A 327 2.56 -11.21 23.36
C SER A 327 2.75 -10.46 24.69
N ASP A 328 2.23 -9.24 24.81
CA ASP A 328 2.29 -8.47 26.06
C ASP A 328 1.26 -9.02 27.06
N ARG A 329 1.65 -10.05 27.82
CA ARG A 329 0.86 -10.64 28.92
C ARG A 329 0.64 -9.70 30.12
N GLY A 330 0.96 -8.41 29.97
CA GLY A 330 0.76 -7.36 30.97
C GLY A 330 -0.61 -6.69 30.86
N ASP A 331 -0.78 -5.58 31.57
CA ASP A 331 -1.97 -4.73 31.42
C ASP A 331 -1.97 -4.10 30.01
N LEU A 332 -3.02 -4.37 29.24
CA LEU A 332 -3.20 -3.86 27.88
C LEU A 332 -3.17 -2.32 27.83
N MET A 333 -3.68 -1.67 28.88
CA MET A 333 -3.70 -0.20 28.98
C MET A 333 -2.28 0.34 29.16
N ASP A 334 -1.45 -0.32 29.96
CA ASP A 334 -0.03 0.06 30.12
C ASP A 334 0.76 -0.16 28.84
N ALA A 335 0.56 -1.30 28.16
CA ALA A 335 1.22 -1.57 26.89
C ALA A 335 0.82 -0.54 25.80
N LYS A 336 -0.47 -0.18 25.75
CA LYS A 336 -0.97 0.89 24.86
C LYS A 336 -0.34 2.24 25.21
N SER A 337 -0.24 2.55 26.51
CA SER A 337 0.36 3.77 27.04
C SER A 337 1.85 3.88 26.70
N GLN A 338 2.60 2.79 26.82
CA GLN A 338 4.01 2.71 26.42
C GLN A 338 4.19 2.87 24.90
N LEU A 339 3.32 2.25 24.10
CA LEU A 339 3.35 2.38 22.65
C LEU A 339 3.07 3.83 22.22
N PHE A 340 2.09 4.49 22.87
CA PHE A 340 1.85 5.91 22.68
C PHE A 340 3.10 6.73 22.98
N LEU A 341 3.70 6.53 24.16
CA LEU A 341 4.89 7.27 24.58
C LEU A 341 6.04 7.08 23.59
N LYS A 342 6.29 5.84 23.13
CA LYS A 342 7.31 5.54 22.12
C LYS A 342 7.16 6.40 20.85
N TYR A 343 5.96 6.41 20.25
CA TYR A 343 5.71 7.19 19.04
C TYR A 343 5.72 8.69 19.30
N PHE A 344 5.14 9.12 20.41
CA PHE A 344 5.08 10.52 20.77
C PHE A 344 6.47 11.13 21.00
N THR A 345 7.35 10.44 21.73
CA THR A 345 8.75 10.84 21.93
C THR A 345 9.51 10.92 20.60
N LEU A 346 9.31 9.93 19.71
CA LEU A 346 9.92 9.96 18.38
C LEU A 346 9.51 11.22 17.60
N PHE A 347 8.21 11.53 17.56
CA PHE A 347 7.70 12.68 16.83
C PHE A 347 8.17 14.01 17.44
N MET A 348 8.24 14.10 18.77
CA MET A 348 8.79 15.28 19.45
C MET A 348 10.26 15.51 19.11
N ASN A 349 11.09 14.46 19.13
CA ASN A 349 12.50 14.57 18.76
C ASN A 349 12.64 15.06 17.33
N LEU A 350 11.84 14.52 16.41
CA LEU A 350 11.85 14.92 15.00
C LEU A 350 11.40 16.38 14.81
N LEU A 351 10.45 16.89 15.62
CA LEU A 351 10.07 18.30 15.60
C LEU A 351 11.20 19.20 16.06
N ASN A 352 11.86 18.86 17.16
CA ASN A 352 13.00 19.61 17.68
C ASN A 352 14.14 19.65 16.63
N ASP A 353 14.44 18.52 15.99
CA ASP A 353 15.42 18.45 14.89
C ASP A 353 15.03 19.31 13.69
N CYS A 354 13.73 19.49 13.43
CA CYS A 354 13.27 20.40 12.38
C CYS A 354 13.49 21.87 12.77
N THR A 355 13.24 22.23 14.02
CA THR A 355 13.41 23.59 14.53
C THR A 355 14.89 23.99 14.59
N ASP A 356 15.76 23.11 15.11
CA ASP A 356 17.20 23.36 15.19
C ASP A 356 17.81 23.57 13.80
N ALA A 357 17.38 22.79 12.81
CA ALA A 357 17.83 22.95 11.43
C ALA A 357 17.39 24.29 10.80
N GLN A 358 16.21 24.81 11.15
CA GLN A 358 15.74 26.13 10.68
C GLN A 358 16.58 27.28 11.24
N ASP A 359 17.13 27.16 12.45
CA ASP A 359 17.95 28.19 13.07
C ASP A 359 19.38 28.22 12.51
N VAL A 360 19.90 27.08 12.04
CA VAL A 360 21.22 26.97 11.39
C VAL A 360 21.18 27.39 9.91
N GLU A 361 20.06 27.17 9.21
CA GLU A 361 19.90 27.47 7.76
C GLU A 361 19.57 28.95 7.45
N LYS A 362 19.98 29.91 8.27
CA LYS A 362 19.75 31.36 8.02
C LYS A 362 20.78 32.02 7.08
N ASP A 363 21.80 31.30 6.59
CA ASP A 363 22.88 31.84 5.74
C ASP A 363 22.93 31.30 4.28
N VAL A 364 22.48 32.11 3.31
CA VAL A 364 22.65 32.04 1.83
C VAL A 364 21.70 31.16 0.97
N ASN A 365 21.00 31.86 0.05
CA ASN A 365 20.25 31.56 -1.20
C ASN A 365 20.03 30.13 -1.80
N ARG A 366 20.67 29.04 -1.36
CA ARG A 366 20.32 27.65 -1.75
C ARG A 366 19.17 27.06 -0.91
N GLN A 367 18.64 27.87 0.03
CA GLN A 367 17.85 27.46 1.19
C GLN A 367 16.34 27.37 1.00
N ARG A 368 15.73 28.01 -0.02
CA ARG A 368 14.26 28.07 -0.11
C ARG A 368 13.60 26.71 -0.33
N LEU A 369 14.23 25.82 -1.09
CA LEU A 369 13.72 24.47 -1.35
C LEU A 369 13.93 23.55 -0.14
N ALA A 370 15.08 23.66 0.56
CA ALA A 370 15.36 22.92 1.79
C ALA A 370 14.43 23.34 2.93
N ALA A 371 14.25 24.64 3.14
CA ALA A 371 13.31 25.21 4.11
C ALA A 371 11.84 24.79 3.83
N GLY A 372 11.44 24.71 2.56
CA GLY A 372 10.11 24.22 2.18
C GLY A 372 9.88 22.74 2.54
N LYS A 373 10.88 21.89 2.29
CA LYS A 373 10.83 20.46 2.69
C LYS A 373 10.82 20.29 4.20
N LEU A 374 11.65 21.05 4.92
CA LEU A 374 11.71 21.03 6.38
C LEU A 374 10.37 21.45 7.01
N ASN A 375 9.72 22.47 6.45
CA ASN A 375 8.37 22.87 6.86
C ASN A 375 7.32 21.78 6.56
N THR A 376 7.48 21.06 5.45
CA THR A 376 6.56 19.96 5.09
C THR A 376 6.70 18.79 6.05
N LEU A 377 7.93 18.40 6.39
CA LEU A 377 8.21 17.42 7.43
C LEU A 377 7.62 17.86 8.78
N HIS A 378 7.89 19.10 9.23
CA HIS A 378 7.31 19.65 10.45
C HIS A 378 5.78 19.52 10.47
N ASN A 379 5.11 19.95 9.40
CA ASN A 379 3.65 19.87 9.29
C ASN A 379 3.12 18.43 9.30
N ALA A 380 3.82 17.50 8.63
CA ALA A 380 3.48 16.09 8.63
C ALA A 380 3.64 15.47 10.03
N THR A 381 4.71 15.81 10.76
CA THR A 381 4.95 15.36 12.13
C THR A 381 3.89 15.90 13.10
N ILE A 382 3.55 17.20 13.03
CA ILE A 382 2.44 17.79 13.80
C ILE A 382 1.13 17.07 13.49
N GLN A 383 0.88 16.73 12.22
CA GLN A 383 -0.33 16.00 11.83
C GLN A 383 -0.35 14.57 12.40
N ALA A 384 0.78 13.85 12.36
CA ALA A 384 0.89 12.51 12.94
C ALA A 384 0.65 12.54 14.45
N MET A 385 1.26 13.50 15.17
CA MET A 385 1.03 13.69 16.61
C MET A 385 -0.42 14.02 16.93
N SER A 386 -1.05 14.90 16.15
CA SER A 386 -2.46 15.28 16.33
C SER A 386 -3.37 14.06 16.17
N ASN A 387 -3.15 13.27 15.11
CA ASN A 387 -3.91 12.06 14.86
C ASN A 387 -3.69 11.00 15.94
N LEU A 388 -2.44 10.84 16.43
CA LEU A 388 -2.09 9.91 17.50
C LEU A 388 -2.82 10.25 18.81
N LEU A 389 -2.74 11.51 19.25
CA LEU A 389 -3.36 11.98 20.49
C LEU A 389 -4.89 11.93 20.40
N SER A 390 -5.47 12.41 19.28
CA SER A 390 -6.93 12.42 19.07
C SER A 390 -7.54 11.01 19.12
N ALA A 391 -6.86 10.01 18.55
CA ALA A 391 -7.36 8.63 18.57
C ALA A 391 -7.05 7.86 19.87
N ASN A 392 -6.24 8.43 20.78
CA ASN A 392 -5.73 7.74 21.97
C ASN A 392 -5.64 8.68 23.19
N ILE A 393 -6.69 9.48 23.43
CA ILE A 393 -6.70 10.56 24.43
C ILE A 393 -6.34 10.06 25.83
N ASP A 394 -6.88 8.91 26.25
CA ASP A 394 -6.73 8.37 27.60
C ASP A 394 -5.24 8.15 27.96
N SER A 395 -4.49 7.54 27.04
CA SER A 395 -3.05 7.35 27.18
C SER A 395 -2.28 8.63 26.85
N GLY A 396 -2.80 9.43 25.92
CA GLY A 396 -2.10 10.56 25.35
C GLY A 396 -1.91 11.70 26.33
N LEU A 397 -2.98 12.14 26.99
CA LEU A 397 -2.93 13.27 27.92
C LEU A 397 -2.09 12.97 29.15
N MET A 398 -2.09 11.71 29.61
CA MET A 398 -1.23 11.26 30.72
C MET A 398 0.24 11.62 30.48
N HIS A 399 0.73 11.48 29.24
CA HIS A 399 2.14 11.73 28.89
C HIS A 399 2.40 13.12 28.32
N SER A 400 1.39 13.76 27.73
CA SER A 400 1.61 14.98 26.94
C SER A 400 1.21 16.27 27.65
N ILE A 401 0.37 16.23 28.68
CA ILE A 401 -0.20 17.47 29.28
C ILE A 401 0.85 18.39 29.88
N ASP A 402 1.90 17.81 30.50
CA ASP A 402 3.00 18.56 31.12
C ASP A 402 3.81 19.36 30.10
N LEU A 403 3.75 19.00 28.81
CA LEU A 403 4.43 19.74 27.74
C LEU A 403 3.83 21.13 27.54
N GLY A 404 2.56 21.34 27.92
CA GLY A 404 1.96 22.68 27.96
C GLY A 404 2.65 23.62 28.96
N TYR A 405 3.32 23.06 29.97
CA TYR A 405 4.04 23.79 31.01
C TYR A 405 5.57 23.70 30.87
N ASN A 406 6.06 23.17 29.75
CA ASN A 406 7.49 22.99 29.53
C ASN A 406 8.26 24.32 29.66
N ARG A 407 9.48 24.28 30.20
CA ARG A 407 10.33 25.48 30.32
C ARG A 407 10.76 26.00 28.96
N ASP A 408 10.97 25.10 28.01
CA ASP A 408 11.31 25.45 26.64
C ASP A 408 10.09 26.02 25.89
N PRO A 409 10.11 27.30 25.47
CA PRO A 409 8.99 27.93 24.76
C PRO A 409 8.68 27.26 23.42
N GLN A 410 9.65 26.63 22.75
CA GLN A 410 9.46 25.98 21.45
C GLN A 410 8.66 24.68 21.60
N THR A 411 9.07 23.79 22.51
CA THR A 411 8.33 22.58 22.89
C THR A 411 6.89 22.92 23.28
N ARG A 412 6.69 23.98 24.08
CA ARG A 412 5.33 24.45 24.43
C ARG A 412 4.55 24.89 23.19
N ALA A 413 5.16 25.67 22.30
CA ALA A 413 4.49 26.17 21.09
C ALA A 413 4.06 25.02 20.17
N ALA A 414 4.94 24.04 19.95
CA ALA A 414 4.64 22.83 19.17
C ALA A 414 3.49 22.03 19.80
N PHE A 415 3.52 21.83 21.12
CA PHE A 415 2.43 21.14 21.81
C PHE A 415 1.10 21.92 21.75
N MET A 416 1.13 23.24 21.91
CA MET A 416 -0.06 24.09 21.76
C MET A 416 -0.60 24.05 20.33
N GLU A 417 0.25 23.91 19.32
CA GLU A 417 -0.18 23.71 17.95
C GLU A 417 -0.90 22.36 17.76
N VAL A 418 -0.36 21.28 18.34
CA VAL A 418 -0.99 19.95 18.35
C VAL A 418 -2.35 20.02 19.05
N LEU A 419 -2.44 20.58 20.26
CA LEU A 419 -3.71 20.75 20.99
C LEU A 419 -4.73 21.57 20.19
N ARG A 420 -4.29 22.68 19.58
CA ARG A 420 -5.14 23.51 18.72
C ARG A 420 -5.71 22.70 17.57
N LYS A 421 -4.91 21.87 16.89
CA LYS A 421 -5.40 21.02 15.79
C LYS A 421 -6.42 19.99 16.28
N ILE A 422 -6.21 19.40 17.44
CA ILE A 422 -7.13 18.40 18.03
C ILE A 422 -8.48 19.02 18.39
N LEU A 423 -8.45 20.21 18.99
CA LEU A 423 -9.65 21.01 19.29
C LEU A 423 -10.38 21.40 18.00
N GLN A 424 -9.66 21.81 16.95
CA GLN A 424 -10.25 22.13 15.65
C GLN A 424 -10.87 20.92 14.94
N GLN A 425 -10.35 19.72 15.18
CA GLN A 425 -10.90 18.48 14.65
C GLN A 425 -12.21 18.05 15.35
N GLY A 426 -12.63 18.77 16.40
CA GLY A 426 -13.84 18.43 17.17
C GLY A 426 -13.65 17.21 18.05
N THR A 427 -12.41 16.92 18.47
CA THR A 427 -12.14 15.83 19.41
C THR A 427 -12.83 16.16 20.74
N GLU A 428 -13.85 15.39 21.09
CA GLU A 428 -14.54 15.50 22.36
C GLU A 428 -13.64 14.95 23.47
N PHE A 429 -13.31 15.79 24.44
CA PHE A 429 -12.60 15.39 25.66
C PHE A 429 -13.54 14.74 26.69
N ASP A 430 -14.78 14.47 26.29
CA ASP A 430 -15.85 14.01 27.17
C ASP A 430 -15.58 12.62 27.77
N THR A 431 -14.65 11.83 27.22
CA THR A 431 -14.18 10.59 27.89
C THR A 431 -13.45 10.86 29.21
N LEU A 432 -12.92 12.06 29.45
CA LEU A 432 -12.41 12.49 30.77
C LEU A 432 -13.56 12.81 31.75
N ALA A 433 -14.74 13.13 31.24
CA ALA A 433 -15.96 13.29 32.03
C ALA A 433 -16.71 11.96 32.18
N GLU A 434 -16.47 10.98 31.30
CA GLU A 434 -17.00 9.62 31.44
C GLU A 434 -16.44 8.89 32.65
N THR A 435 -15.21 9.15 33.12
CA THR A 435 -14.75 8.64 34.43
C THR A 435 -15.63 9.13 35.58
N VAL A 436 -16.15 10.36 35.49
CA VAL A 436 -17.10 10.90 36.48
C VAL A 436 -18.49 10.25 36.34
N LEU A 437 -18.93 9.94 35.10
CA LEU A 437 -20.20 9.24 34.87
C LEU A 437 -20.12 7.75 35.22
N ALA A 438 -18.99 7.10 34.96
CA ALA A 438 -18.69 5.72 35.31
C ALA A 438 -18.60 5.56 36.83
N ASP A 439 -17.89 6.46 37.53
CA ASP A 439 -17.88 6.52 39.00
C ASP A 439 -19.30 6.71 39.57
N ARG A 440 -20.11 7.58 38.93
CA ARG A 440 -21.52 7.76 39.33
C ARG A 440 -22.36 6.53 39.05
N PHE A 441 -22.15 5.83 37.94
CA PHE A 441 -22.84 4.59 37.60
C PHE A 441 -22.46 3.47 38.57
N GLU A 442 -21.18 3.35 38.90
CA GLU A 442 -20.68 2.36 39.85
C GLU A 442 -21.20 2.67 41.26
N GLN A 443 -21.18 3.93 41.70
CA GLN A 443 -21.82 4.35 42.95
C GLN A 443 -23.32 4.07 42.95
N LEU A 444 -24.03 4.30 41.84
CA LEU A 444 -25.46 4.00 41.71
C LEU A 444 -25.73 2.49 41.78
N VAL A 445 -24.92 1.67 41.10
CA VAL A 445 -24.97 0.22 41.16
C VAL A 445 -24.70 -0.25 42.58
N GLN A 446 -23.68 0.31 43.25
CA GLN A 446 -23.33 -0.02 44.63
C GLN A 446 -24.46 0.35 45.60
N LEU A 447 -25.12 1.51 45.40
CA LEU A 447 -26.30 1.90 46.17
C LEU A 447 -27.49 0.95 45.93
N ALA A 448 -27.75 0.60 44.68
CA ALA A 448 -28.87 -0.25 44.27
C ALA A 448 -28.70 -1.72 44.69
N THR A 449 -27.45 -2.17 44.80
CA THR A 449 -27.07 -3.53 45.22
C THR A 449 -26.65 -3.63 46.68
N MET A 450 -26.72 -2.52 47.43
CA MET A 450 -26.39 -2.50 48.85
C MET A 450 -27.33 -3.43 49.62
N ILE A 451 -26.76 -4.41 50.31
CA ILE A 451 -27.49 -5.35 51.18
C ILE A 451 -27.43 -4.79 52.59
N SER A 452 -28.59 -4.53 53.19
CA SER A 452 -28.70 -4.10 54.59
C SER A 452 -28.32 -5.22 55.58
N ASP A 453 -28.11 -4.88 56.85
CA ASP A 453 -27.82 -5.84 57.93
C ASP A 453 -28.88 -6.95 58.10
N LYS A 454 -30.04 -6.78 57.47
CA LYS A 454 -31.15 -7.75 57.45
C LYS A 454 -31.16 -8.65 56.20
N GLY A 455 -30.19 -8.49 55.29
CA GLY A 455 -30.11 -9.24 54.03
C GLY A 455 -31.01 -8.69 52.91
N GLU A 456 -31.61 -7.51 53.10
CA GLU A 456 -32.55 -6.91 52.13
C GLU A 456 -31.84 -5.90 51.22
N LEU A 457 -32.33 -5.75 49.98
CA LEU A 457 -31.92 -4.73 49.00
C LEU A 457 -32.88 -3.52 49.09
N PRO A 458 -32.56 -2.46 49.86
CA PRO A 458 -33.55 -1.46 50.27
C PRO A 458 -34.13 -0.68 49.09
N ILE A 459 -33.30 -0.34 48.11
CA ILE A 459 -33.70 0.43 46.93
C ILE A 459 -34.56 -0.42 45.99
N ALA A 460 -34.18 -1.68 45.76
CA ALA A 460 -34.98 -2.60 44.94
C ALA A 460 -36.36 -2.85 45.58
N MET A 461 -36.41 -3.01 46.91
CA MET A 461 -37.66 -3.17 47.66
C MET A 461 -38.53 -1.91 47.62
N ALA A 462 -37.92 -0.72 47.76
CA ALA A 462 -38.64 0.54 47.64
C ALA A 462 -39.23 0.74 46.24
N LEU A 463 -38.48 0.41 45.19
CA LEU A 463 -38.97 0.47 43.81
C LEU A 463 -40.09 -0.56 43.56
N ALA A 464 -39.95 -1.79 44.06
CA ALA A 464 -40.99 -2.81 43.96
C ALA A 464 -42.29 -2.41 44.66
N ASN A 465 -42.21 -1.67 45.78
CA ASN A 465 -43.38 -1.17 46.49
C ASN A 465 -44.11 -0.03 45.78
N VAL A 466 -43.45 0.69 44.85
CA VAL A 466 -44.05 1.79 44.08
C VAL A 466 -44.65 1.30 42.76
N VAL A 467 -44.19 0.15 42.25
CA VAL A 467 -44.83 -0.53 41.11
C VAL A 467 -46.10 -1.23 41.62
N THR A 468 -47.20 -0.49 41.71
CA THR A 468 -48.52 -1.10 41.82
C THR A 468 -48.73 -2.00 40.61
N THR A 469 -48.77 -3.31 40.83
CA THR A 469 -49.29 -4.25 39.84
C THR A 469 -50.77 -3.89 39.65
N SER A 470 -51.09 -3.28 38.52
CA SER A 470 -52.47 -3.25 38.01
C SER A 470 -52.84 -4.69 37.68
N GLN A 471 -53.35 -5.44 38.67
CA GLN A 471 -54.11 -6.66 38.45
C GLN A 471 -55.57 -6.31 38.16
#